data_AF-A0A960B628-F1
#
_entry.id   AF-A0A960B628-F1
#
_cell.length_a   1.000
_cell.length_b   1.000
_cell.length_c   1.000
_cell.angle_alpha   90.00
_cell.angle_beta   90.00
_cell.angle_gamma   90.00
#
_symmetry.space_group_name_H-M   'P 1'
#
loop_
_entity.id
_entity.type
_entity.pdbx_description
1 polymer ?
#
loop_
_entity_poly.entity_id
_entity_poly.type
_entity_poly.pdbx_seq_one_letter_code
_entity_poly.pdbx_strand_id
1 'polypeptide(L)'
;MRATEPHVARGLGALPGGIGPAAALITAPADDDTSGRPHFLEGALETNSELLFRLVDPDSTGSIGDVGTAVLSGAVPVAAVPELGSPRLAGALAADDLPAVLEALAYDVVVVPTLASGGGLEACAFANQAEPEPAPDLLLFSSAGTLARFLTATDERLFVIRHGAAVAEFVAEHSAALAQVTFDAAGPHALSLPASIFRTILDATPVDAEPDVAAASDAAEPAGEIVGFALPLEGHWATIDLTADETVRKARIKEIVKDQTRVLSDRGASLRHDMREWLGRSTAQAASAGGRQYAFLITRTGDAAAAVSMVSYWHDLGPGVGEKSPLDGVAESLLGRAGDADELVRLRVDGDEVLRHSRVRSGDPELGGKDVPLLLLDYWVGVPGPSPTAVAHVTFSTPHLPARDAITALTDTLVLQGRWIGEGEPVGSSW
;
A
#
# COMPACT_ATOMS: atom_id res chain seq x y z
N MET A 1 -25.39 -25.72 -18.83
CA MET A 1 -24.13 -25.82 -19.60
C MET A 1 -24.21 -24.85 -20.77
N ARG A 2 -23.84 -23.58 -20.54
CA ARG A 2 -23.45 -22.66 -21.61
C ARG A 2 -21.92 -22.62 -21.54
N ALA A 3 -21.27 -22.86 -22.67
CA ALA A 3 -19.83 -22.67 -22.78
C ALA A 3 -19.55 -21.18 -22.52
N THR A 4 -18.75 -20.88 -21.51
CA THR A 4 -18.16 -19.58 -21.28
C THR A 4 -17.17 -19.35 -22.42
N GLU A 5 -17.54 -18.49 -23.38
CA GLU A 5 -16.59 -17.98 -24.36
C GLU A 5 -15.46 -17.23 -23.63
N PRO A 6 -14.21 -17.30 -24.13
CA PRO A 6 -13.08 -16.65 -23.48
C PRO A 6 -13.26 -15.12 -23.45
N HIS A 7 -12.84 -14.49 -22.35
CA HIS A 7 -12.71 -13.03 -22.26
C HIS A 7 -11.68 -12.56 -23.29
N VAL A 8 -12.13 -12.06 -24.44
CA VAL A 8 -11.21 -11.51 -25.45
C VAL A 8 -10.83 -10.10 -25.00
N ALA A 9 -9.71 -9.98 -24.31
CA ALA A 9 -9.08 -8.70 -24.00
C ALA A 9 -8.39 -8.14 -25.25
N ARG A 10 -8.50 -6.82 -25.46
CA ARG A 10 -7.82 -6.10 -26.54
C ARG A 10 -7.16 -4.84 -25.97
N GLY A 11 -5.93 -4.57 -26.39
CA GLY A 11 -5.24 -3.34 -26.02
C GLY A 11 -5.83 -2.10 -26.69
N LEU A 12 -5.92 -1.00 -25.93
CA LEU A 12 -6.45 0.30 -26.38
C LEU A 12 -5.37 1.30 -26.77
N GLY A 13 -4.09 0.91 -26.74
CA GLY A 13 -2.94 1.79 -26.91
C GLY A 13 -2.23 2.09 -25.58
N ALA A 14 -1.20 2.94 -25.66
CA ALA A 14 -0.36 3.27 -24.52
C ALA A 14 -1.17 3.90 -23.39
N LEU A 15 -0.92 3.45 -22.16
CA LEU A 15 -1.54 4.02 -20.97
C LEU A 15 -1.14 5.49 -20.80
N PRO A 16 -2.04 6.36 -20.30
CA PRO A 16 -1.68 7.73 -19.99
C PRO A 16 -0.55 7.73 -18.94
N GLY A 17 0.45 8.56 -19.17
CA GLY A 17 1.33 9.01 -18.11
C GLY A 17 0.56 10.04 -17.28
N GLY A 18 0.41 9.80 -15.99
CA GLY A 18 -0.39 10.68 -15.14
C GLY A 18 -0.32 10.27 -13.69
N ILE A 19 -0.04 11.28 -12.85
CA ILE A 19 0.07 11.24 -11.38
C ILE A 19 -1.16 10.61 -10.79
N GLY A 20 -0.99 9.55 -9.99
CA GLY A 20 -1.80 9.16 -8.82
C GLY A 20 -0.91 8.51 -7.78
N PRO A 21 -1.39 8.09 -6.60
CA PRO A 21 -0.61 7.27 -5.69
C PRO A 21 -0.31 5.91 -6.34
N ALA A 22 0.67 5.93 -7.25
CA ALA A 22 1.67 4.90 -7.33
C ALA A 22 2.14 4.64 -5.89
N ALA A 23 2.67 3.44 -5.64
CA ALA A 23 3.50 3.27 -4.47
C ALA A 23 4.54 4.40 -4.48
N ALA A 24 4.30 5.43 -3.67
CA ALA A 24 5.12 6.61 -3.63
C ALA A 24 6.38 6.12 -2.95
N LEU A 25 7.41 5.95 -3.75
CA LEU A 25 8.66 5.42 -3.26
C LEU A 25 9.45 6.59 -2.71
N ILE A 26 9.90 6.43 -1.47
CA ILE A 26 10.95 7.29 -0.95
C ILE A 26 12.23 6.79 -1.61
N THR A 27 12.59 7.44 -2.71
CA THR A 27 13.82 7.15 -3.44
C THR A 27 14.90 8.12 -3.00
N ALA A 28 16.14 7.69 -3.14
CA ALA A 28 17.28 8.54 -2.95
C ALA A 28 18.29 8.22 -4.06
N PRO A 29 19.08 9.20 -4.52
CA PRO A 29 20.13 8.93 -5.48
C PRO A 29 21.08 7.86 -4.93
N ALA A 30 21.75 7.13 -5.84
CA ALA A 30 22.81 6.22 -5.44
C ALA A 30 23.83 6.97 -4.59
N ASP A 31 24.27 6.35 -3.50
CA ASP A 31 25.28 6.93 -2.63
C ASP A 31 26.63 6.97 -3.37
N ASP A 32 26.96 8.14 -3.89
CA ASP A 32 28.22 8.42 -4.57
C ASP A 32 29.34 8.75 -3.54
N ASP A 33 29.03 8.88 -2.24
CA ASP A 33 30.01 9.20 -1.22
C ASP A 33 30.79 7.97 -0.73
N THR A 34 31.99 7.83 -1.29
CA THR A 34 32.96 6.80 -0.89
C THR A 34 33.60 7.01 0.49
N SER A 35 33.23 8.06 1.24
CA SER A 35 33.81 8.36 2.56
C SER A 35 33.54 7.28 3.61
N GLY A 36 32.51 6.44 3.39
CA GLY A 36 32.07 5.40 4.30
C GLY A 36 31.47 5.92 5.59
N ARG A 37 31.19 7.23 5.69
CA ARG A 37 30.51 7.81 6.84
C ARG A 37 29.00 7.79 6.62
N PRO A 38 28.21 7.37 7.63
CA PRO A 38 26.76 7.50 7.57
C PRO A 38 26.37 8.96 7.36
N HIS A 39 25.53 9.21 6.37
CA HIS A 39 24.94 10.50 6.07
C HIS A 39 23.52 10.29 5.56
N PHE A 40 22.70 11.34 5.56
CA PHE A 40 21.37 11.28 4.97
C PHE A 40 21.46 11.57 3.49
N LEU A 41 20.83 10.71 2.69
CA LEU A 41 20.50 11.01 1.31
C LEU A 41 19.21 11.85 1.28
N GLU A 42 19.19 12.87 0.43
CA GLU A 42 17.96 13.61 0.17
C GLU A 42 16.98 12.72 -0.59
N GLY A 43 15.85 12.47 0.06
CA GLY A 43 14.78 11.66 -0.50
C GLY A 43 13.94 12.48 -1.47
N ALA A 44 13.52 11.85 -2.57
CA ALA A 44 12.50 12.35 -3.45
C ALA A 44 11.31 11.40 -3.46
N LEU A 45 10.11 11.96 -3.61
CA LEU A 45 8.96 11.16 -4.00
C LEU A 45 9.10 10.85 -5.49
N GLU A 46 9.44 9.60 -5.80
CA GLU A 46 9.35 9.11 -7.17
C GLU A 46 8.05 8.33 -7.34
N THR A 47 7.19 8.88 -8.19
CA THR A 47 6.00 8.19 -8.69
C THR A 47 6.46 7.31 -9.85
N ASN A 48 6.70 6.01 -9.58
CA ASN A 48 7.02 5.09 -10.66
C ASN A 48 5.75 4.77 -11.47
N SER A 49 5.54 5.52 -12.55
CA SER A 49 4.41 5.36 -13.48
C SER A 49 4.44 4.04 -14.26
N GLU A 50 5.54 3.30 -14.24
CA GLU A 50 5.70 2.01 -14.92
C GLU A 50 5.67 0.82 -13.95
N LEU A 51 5.32 1.02 -12.68
CA LEU A 51 5.08 -0.06 -11.71
C LEU A 51 3.97 -0.98 -12.23
N LEU A 52 4.42 -2.10 -12.78
CA LEU A 52 3.59 -3.18 -13.27
C LEU A 52 3.38 -4.17 -12.14
N PHE A 53 2.13 -4.45 -11.82
CA PHE A 53 1.77 -5.44 -10.82
C PHE A 53 1.30 -6.71 -11.48
N ARG A 54 1.63 -7.85 -10.87
CA ARG A 54 1.16 -9.17 -11.28
C ARG A 54 0.41 -9.82 -10.13
N LEU A 55 -0.89 -10.08 -10.31
CA LEU A 55 -1.67 -10.86 -9.36
C LEU A 55 -1.15 -12.30 -9.32
N VAL A 56 -0.78 -12.76 -8.13
CA VAL A 56 -0.40 -14.15 -7.87
C VAL A 56 -1.63 -14.92 -7.40
N ASP A 57 -1.91 -16.06 -8.03
CA ASP A 57 -3.03 -16.91 -7.63
C ASP A 57 -2.66 -17.63 -6.33
N PRO A 58 -3.56 -17.72 -5.34
CA PRO A 58 -3.25 -18.44 -4.11
C PRO A 58 -3.19 -19.97 -4.30
N ASP A 59 -3.49 -20.52 -5.48
CA ASP A 59 -3.54 -21.98 -5.74
C ASP A 59 -2.69 -22.45 -6.95
N SER A 60 -1.95 -21.56 -7.62
CA SER A 60 -1.22 -21.91 -8.85
C SER A 60 0.21 -22.42 -8.62
N THR A 61 0.39 -23.74 -8.51
CA THR A 61 1.73 -24.37 -8.53
C THR A 61 2.33 -24.52 -9.96
N GLY A 62 1.95 -23.65 -10.90
CA GLY A 62 2.20 -23.81 -12.33
C GLY A 62 3.45 -23.08 -12.85
N SER A 63 4.30 -23.83 -13.55
CA SER A 63 5.44 -23.34 -14.36
C SER A 63 5.09 -22.13 -15.22
N ILE A 64 5.95 -21.12 -15.19
CA ILE A 64 5.94 -19.94 -16.08
C ILE A 64 5.97 -20.44 -17.52
N GLY A 65 4.91 -20.13 -18.29
CA GLY A 65 4.89 -20.33 -19.74
C GLY A 65 5.88 -19.38 -20.42
N ASP A 66 6.54 -19.88 -21.46
CA ASP A 66 7.72 -19.30 -22.11
C ASP A 66 7.41 -18.09 -23.04
N VAL A 67 6.53 -17.18 -22.62
CA VAL A 67 6.18 -15.99 -23.41
C VAL A 67 6.28 -14.74 -22.52
N GLY A 68 7.24 -13.85 -22.82
CA GLY A 68 7.31 -12.49 -22.25
C GLY A 68 8.33 -12.25 -21.14
N THR A 69 9.41 -13.04 -21.06
CA THR A 69 10.41 -13.04 -19.98
C THR A 69 11.08 -11.70 -19.67
N ALA A 70 11.09 -10.71 -20.57
CA ALA A 70 11.71 -9.41 -20.32
C ALA A 70 10.80 -8.41 -19.57
N VAL A 71 9.53 -8.29 -19.94
CA VAL A 71 8.58 -7.34 -19.30
C VAL A 71 8.13 -7.86 -17.93
N LEU A 72 7.98 -9.18 -17.79
CA LEU A 72 7.59 -9.82 -16.52
C LEU A 72 8.72 -9.81 -15.48
N SER A 73 9.97 -9.60 -15.87
CA SER A 73 11.11 -9.56 -14.93
C SER A 73 11.08 -8.33 -14.02
N GLY A 74 10.32 -7.28 -14.36
CA GLY A 74 10.10 -6.09 -13.53
C GLY A 74 8.72 -6.02 -12.87
N ALA A 75 7.84 -6.99 -13.10
CA ALA A 75 6.49 -6.98 -12.55
C ALA A 75 6.49 -7.38 -11.07
N VAL A 76 5.94 -6.52 -10.20
CA VAL A 76 5.85 -6.78 -8.76
C VAL A 76 4.77 -7.84 -8.50
N PRO A 77 5.12 -9.02 -7.98
CA PRO A 77 4.14 -10.02 -7.61
C PRO A 77 3.36 -9.52 -6.38
N VAL A 78 2.04 -9.47 -6.51
CA VAL A 78 1.14 -8.98 -5.45
C VAL A 78 -0.01 -9.95 -5.23
N ALA A 79 -0.43 -10.04 -3.97
CA ALA A 79 -1.66 -10.73 -3.62
C ALA A 79 -2.88 -9.92 -4.08
N ALA A 80 -3.98 -10.61 -4.33
CA ALA A 80 -5.27 -10.01 -4.65
C ALA A 80 -5.92 -9.36 -3.42
N VAL A 81 -5.42 -8.19 -3.02
CA VAL A 81 -5.79 -7.51 -1.78
C VAL A 81 -6.59 -6.21 -2.06
N PRO A 82 -7.62 -5.88 -1.26
CA PRO A 82 -8.39 -4.65 -1.40
C PRO A 82 -7.57 -3.37 -1.15
N GLU A 83 -6.53 -3.44 -0.31
CA GLU A 83 -5.64 -2.34 0.07
C GLU A 83 -4.82 -1.82 -1.11
N LEU A 84 -4.63 -2.65 -2.14
CA LEU A 84 -3.93 -2.28 -3.35
C LEU A 84 -4.94 -1.66 -4.32
N GLY A 85 -5.36 -0.43 -4.02
CA GLY A 85 -6.44 0.28 -4.69
C GLY A 85 -6.90 1.53 -3.93
N SER A 86 -8.12 1.98 -4.22
CA SER A 86 -8.77 3.13 -3.59
C SER A 86 -9.92 2.67 -2.67
N PRO A 87 -9.76 2.76 -1.34
CA PRO A 87 -10.84 2.55 -0.38
C PRO A 87 -11.96 3.57 -0.55
N ARG A 88 -11.64 4.81 -0.94
CA ARG A 88 -12.62 5.88 -1.17
C ARG A 88 -13.56 5.53 -2.33
N LEU A 89 -12.99 5.05 -3.44
CA LEU A 89 -13.76 4.58 -4.59
C LEU A 89 -14.59 3.34 -4.23
N ALA A 90 -14.02 2.38 -3.51
CA ALA A 90 -14.74 1.19 -3.05
C ALA A 90 -15.95 1.57 -2.16
N GLY A 91 -15.76 2.50 -1.23
CA GLY A 91 -16.81 3.01 -0.34
C GLY A 91 -17.91 3.77 -1.11
N ALA A 92 -17.53 4.61 -2.06
CA ALA A 92 -18.46 5.36 -2.90
C ALA A 92 -19.32 4.44 -3.80
N LEU A 93 -18.71 3.41 -4.39
CA LEU A 93 -19.42 2.37 -5.15
C LEU A 93 -20.38 1.60 -4.24
N ALA A 94 -19.95 1.20 -3.05
CA ALA A 94 -20.80 0.48 -2.09
C ALA A 94 -21.99 1.31 -1.60
N ALA A 95 -21.83 2.63 -1.52
CA ALA A 95 -22.89 3.57 -1.15
C ALA A 95 -23.84 3.93 -2.31
N ASP A 96 -23.54 3.51 -3.55
CA ASP A 96 -24.24 3.93 -4.78
C ASP A 96 -24.30 5.47 -4.94
N ASP A 97 -23.21 6.14 -4.53
CA ASP A 97 -23.08 7.60 -4.53
C ASP A 97 -22.23 8.07 -5.71
N LEU A 98 -22.89 8.37 -6.83
CA LEU A 98 -22.21 8.82 -8.05
C LEU A 98 -21.34 10.08 -7.84
N PRO A 99 -21.81 11.16 -7.19
CA PRO A 99 -20.94 12.28 -6.81
C PRO A 99 -19.67 11.85 -6.08
N ALA A 100 -19.78 10.98 -5.07
CA ALA A 100 -18.61 10.49 -4.33
C ALA A 100 -17.69 9.60 -5.20
N VAL A 101 -18.24 8.85 -6.17
CA VAL A 101 -17.44 8.08 -7.15
C VAL A 101 -16.66 9.02 -8.06
N LEU A 102 -17.30 10.09 -8.57
CA LEU A 102 -16.62 11.07 -9.43
C LEU A 102 -15.55 11.84 -8.65
N GLU A 103 -15.81 12.16 -7.39
CA GLU A 103 -14.85 12.79 -6.50
C GLU A 103 -13.67 11.85 -6.20
N ALA A 104 -13.92 10.58 -5.90
CA ALA A 104 -12.87 9.58 -5.73
C ALA A 104 -12.04 9.41 -7.01
N LEU A 105 -12.67 9.43 -8.19
CA LEU A 105 -11.95 9.40 -9.45
C LEU A 105 -11.10 10.67 -9.66
N ALA A 106 -11.57 11.83 -9.22
CA ALA A 106 -10.82 13.08 -9.36
C ALA A 106 -9.55 13.12 -8.49
N TYR A 107 -9.56 12.47 -7.31
CA TYR A 107 -8.51 12.64 -6.29
C TYR A 107 -7.79 11.35 -5.87
N ASP A 108 -8.22 10.17 -6.33
CA ASP A 108 -7.70 8.88 -5.88
C ASP A 108 -7.36 7.98 -7.08
N VAL A 109 -6.96 6.74 -6.81
CA VAL A 109 -6.53 5.78 -7.82
C VAL A 109 -7.59 4.80 -8.26
N VAL A 110 -7.34 4.26 -9.45
CA VAL A 110 -8.05 3.13 -10.04
C VAL A 110 -7.02 2.07 -10.45
N VAL A 111 -7.41 0.82 -10.26
CA VAL A 111 -6.69 -0.34 -10.77
C VAL A 111 -7.11 -0.56 -12.22
N VAL A 112 -6.14 -0.51 -13.12
CA VAL A 112 -6.33 -0.65 -14.57
C VAL A 112 -5.68 -1.96 -15.02
N PRO A 113 -6.43 -2.95 -15.52
CA PRO A 113 -5.85 -4.15 -16.08
C PRO A 113 -5.07 -3.83 -17.35
N THR A 114 -3.97 -4.54 -17.58
CA THR A 114 -3.05 -4.25 -18.69
C THR A 114 -2.63 -5.48 -19.47
N LEU A 115 -2.35 -5.31 -20.77
CA LEU A 115 -1.68 -6.31 -21.60
C LEU A 115 -0.25 -5.87 -21.90
N ALA A 116 0.67 -6.83 -21.88
CA ALA A 116 2.01 -6.60 -22.43
C ALA A 116 1.97 -6.73 -23.95
N SER A 117 2.33 -5.67 -24.67
CA SER A 117 2.44 -5.65 -26.14
C SER A 117 3.87 -5.38 -26.58
N GLY A 118 4.17 -5.63 -27.87
CA GLY A 118 5.47 -5.29 -28.45
C GLY A 118 5.80 -3.79 -28.44
N GLY A 119 4.81 -2.92 -28.14
CA GLY A 119 4.95 -1.48 -28.00
C GLY A 119 4.96 -0.96 -26.55
N GLY A 120 4.83 -1.84 -25.55
CA GLY A 120 4.77 -1.46 -24.13
C GLY A 120 3.52 -2.01 -23.43
N LEU A 121 3.10 -1.35 -22.35
CA LEU A 121 1.88 -1.69 -21.63
C LEU A 121 0.67 -0.97 -22.20
N GLU A 122 -0.41 -1.73 -22.43
CA GLU A 122 -1.67 -1.20 -22.96
C GLU A 122 -2.82 -1.45 -21.99
N ALA A 123 -3.78 -0.52 -21.90
CA ALA A 123 -5.00 -0.72 -21.14
C ALA A 123 -5.85 -1.85 -21.75
N CYS A 124 -6.38 -2.74 -20.92
CA CYS A 124 -7.30 -3.80 -21.36
C CYS A 124 -8.71 -3.27 -21.57
N ALA A 125 -9.20 -3.34 -22.81
CA ALA A 125 -10.63 -3.33 -23.11
C ALA A 125 -11.18 -4.77 -23.14
N PHE A 126 -12.43 -4.93 -22.72
CA PHE A 126 -13.11 -6.22 -22.73
C PHE A 126 -14.31 -6.18 -23.67
N ALA A 127 -14.53 -7.26 -24.41
CA ALA A 127 -15.65 -7.36 -25.34
C ALA A 127 -16.99 -7.15 -24.61
N ASN A 128 -17.78 -6.19 -25.10
CA ASN A 128 -19.14 -5.98 -24.63
C ASN A 128 -20.04 -7.08 -25.21
N GLN A 129 -20.83 -7.76 -24.38
CA GLN A 129 -21.66 -8.90 -24.81
C GLN A 129 -23.06 -8.49 -25.32
N ALA A 130 -23.37 -7.20 -25.37
CA ALA A 130 -24.70 -6.70 -25.70
C ALA A 130 -25.01 -6.64 -27.20
N GLU A 131 -24.00 -6.58 -28.08
CA GLU A 131 -24.18 -6.45 -29.53
C GLU A 131 -23.25 -7.39 -30.32
N PRO A 132 -23.46 -7.59 -31.65
CA PRO A 132 -22.60 -8.45 -32.48
C PRO A 132 -21.20 -7.86 -32.82
N GLU A 133 -21.03 -6.53 -32.82
CA GLU A 133 -19.72 -5.85 -32.93
C GLU A 133 -19.66 -4.56 -32.06
N PRO A 134 -19.90 -4.63 -30.75
CA PRO A 134 -19.91 -3.43 -29.91
C PRO A 134 -18.49 -2.93 -29.70
N ALA A 135 -18.37 -1.61 -29.56
CA ALA A 135 -17.19 -1.02 -28.94
C ALA A 135 -16.95 -1.68 -27.57
N PRO A 136 -15.70 -2.01 -27.21
CA PRO A 136 -15.42 -2.68 -25.97
C PRO A 136 -15.69 -1.77 -24.75
N ASP A 137 -15.79 -2.42 -23.59
CA ASP A 137 -15.89 -1.75 -22.30
C ASP A 137 -14.49 -1.62 -21.70
N LEU A 138 -14.17 -0.44 -21.15
CA LEU A 138 -13.00 -0.29 -20.30
C LEU A 138 -13.40 -0.68 -18.88
N LEU A 139 -12.69 -1.66 -18.30
CA LEU A 139 -12.95 -2.10 -16.94
C LEU A 139 -11.95 -1.47 -15.98
N LEU A 140 -12.47 -0.78 -14.98
CA LEU A 140 -11.70 -0.17 -13.91
C LEU A 140 -12.07 -0.85 -12.59
N PHE A 141 -11.11 -0.94 -11.69
CA PHE A 141 -11.30 -1.63 -10.43
C PHE A 141 -10.94 -0.73 -9.26
N SER A 142 -11.74 -0.80 -8.21
CA SER A 142 -11.41 -0.12 -6.95
C SER A 142 -10.18 -0.73 -6.28
N SER A 143 -9.86 -2.01 -6.55
CA SER A 143 -8.70 -2.68 -5.97
C SER A 143 -8.20 -3.88 -6.78
N ALA A 144 -6.98 -4.31 -6.49
CA ALA A 144 -6.41 -5.57 -6.97
C ALA A 144 -7.29 -6.78 -6.57
N GLY A 145 -7.92 -6.71 -5.39
CA GLY A 145 -8.89 -7.70 -4.93
C GLY A 145 -10.16 -7.77 -5.78
N THR A 146 -10.71 -6.63 -6.23
CA THR A 146 -11.89 -6.64 -7.12
C THR A 146 -11.54 -7.07 -8.54
N LEU A 147 -10.37 -6.69 -9.04
CA LEU A 147 -9.82 -7.21 -10.30
C LEU A 147 -9.69 -8.73 -10.28
N ALA A 148 -9.10 -9.29 -9.23
CA ALA A 148 -8.90 -10.74 -9.14
C ALA A 148 -10.22 -11.55 -9.15
N ARG A 149 -11.32 -10.98 -8.65
CA ARG A 149 -12.66 -11.62 -8.72
C ARG A 149 -13.23 -11.63 -10.13
N PHE A 150 -12.82 -10.67 -10.96
CA PHE A 150 -13.24 -10.58 -12.34
C PHE A 150 -12.44 -11.52 -13.25
N LEU A 151 -11.13 -11.63 -13.04
CA LEU A 151 -10.26 -12.45 -13.88
C LEU A 151 -10.52 -13.96 -13.71
N THR A 152 -10.39 -14.68 -14.81
CA THR A 152 -10.39 -16.14 -14.87
C THR A 152 -8.96 -16.70 -14.88
N ALA A 153 -8.82 -18.02 -14.73
CA ALA A 153 -7.51 -18.68 -14.71
C ALA A 153 -6.70 -18.54 -16.02
N THR A 154 -7.34 -18.19 -17.13
CA THR A 154 -6.70 -18.04 -18.44
C THR A 154 -6.32 -16.60 -18.77
N ASP A 155 -6.75 -15.63 -17.96
CA ASP A 155 -6.52 -14.21 -18.25
C ASP A 155 -5.13 -13.76 -17.81
N GLU A 156 -4.60 -12.76 -18.52
CA GLU A 156 -3.38 -12.09 -18.10
C GLU A 156 -3.65 -11.33 -16.80
N ARG A 157 -2.81 -11.58 -15.79
CA ARG A 157 -2.97 -11.09 -14.42
C ARG A 157 -2.15 -9.84 -14.14
N LEU A 158 -1.95 -9.03 -15.16
CA LEU A 158 -1.18 -7.80 -15.11
C LEU A 158 -2.10 -6.60 -14.92
N PHE A 159 -1.68 -5.67 -14.07
CA PHE A 159 -2.37 -4.42 -13.89
C PHE A 159 -1.42 -3.31 -13.46
N VAL A 160 -1.89 -2.09 -13.61
CA VAL A 160 -1.24 -0.90 -13.07
C VAL A 160 -2.21 -0.15 -12.17
N ILE A 161 -1.68 0.73 -11.34
CA ILE A 161 -2.46 1.69 -10.57
C ILE A 161 -2.26 3.05 -11.23
N ARG A 162 -3.37 3.76 -11.48
CA ARG A 162 -3.38 5.09 -12.10
C ARG A 162 -4.32 5.99 -11.34
N HIS A 163 -4.05 7.28 -11.35
CA HIS A 163 -5.03 8.24 -10.84
C HIS A 163 -6.26 8.26 -11.70
N GLY A 164 -7.40 8.39 -11.05
CA GLY A 164 -8.65 8.47 -11.75
C GLY A 164 -8.71 9.67 -12.70
N ALA A 165 -8.11 10.83 -12.38
CA ALA A 165 -8.14 11.99 -13.28
C ALA A 165 -7.40 11.72 -14.60
N ALA A 166 -6.21 11.13 -14.54
CA ALA A 166 -5.46 10.74 -15.75
C ALA A 166 -6.18 9.68 -16.57
N VAL A 167 -6.86 8.74 -15.89
CA VAL A 167 -7.70 7.75 -16.56
C VAL A 167 -8.95 8.39 -17.17
N ALA A 168 -9.55 9.39 -16.52
CA ALA A 168 -10.69 10.13 -17.03
C ALA A 168 -10.34 10.87 -18.33
N GLU A 169 -9.17 11.51 -18.38
CA GLU A 169 -8.63 12.13 -19.60
C GLU A 169 -8.45 11.11 -20.72
N PHE A 170 -7.81 9.98 -20.43
CA PHE A 170 -7.64 8.88 -21.38
C PHE A 170 -8.98 8.36 -21.91
N VAL A 171 -9.97 8.15 -21.04
CA VAL A 171 -11.31 7.71 -21.46
C VAL A 171 -11.96 8.77 -22.35
N ALA A 172 -11.82 10.04 -22.02
CA ALA A 172 -12.40 11.12 -22.81
C ALA A 172 -11.78 11.22 -24.21
N GLU A 173 -10.47 10.95 -24.34
CA GLU A 173 -9.76 10.86 -25.64
C GLU A 173 -10.20 9.63 -26.46
N HIS A 174 -10.42 8.49 -25.80
CA HIS A 174 -10.78 7.22 -26.44
C HIS A 174 -12.28 6.96 -26.47
N SER A 175 -13.11 7.95 -26.11
CA SER A 175 -14.56 7.80 -25.93
C SER A 175 -15.31 7.33 -27.18
N ALA A 176 -14.78 7.60 -28.38
CA ALA A 176 -15.33 7.09 -29.64
C ALA A 176 -15.05 5.60 -29.89
N ALA A 177 -14.04 5.03 -29.23
CA ALA A 177 -13.62 3.64 -29.33
C ALA A 177 -14.12 2.77 -28.17
N LEU A 178 -14.80 3.36 -27.18
CA LEU A 178 -15.31 2.70 -25.98
C LEU A 178 -16.83 2.83 -25.91
N ALA A 179 -17.53 1.76 -25.55
CA ALA A 179 -18.97 1.85 -25.29
C ALA A 179 -19.23 2.48 -23.92
N GLN A 180 -18.61 1.93 -22.88
CA GLN A 180 -18.77 2.35 -21.50
C GLN A 180 -17.51 2.07 -20.69
N VAL A 181 -17.43 2.70 -19.53
CA VAL A 181 -16.49 2.39 -18.47
C VAL A 181 -17.28 1.69 -17.37
N THR A 182 -16.83 0.50 -16.96
CA THR A 182 -17.46 -0.24 -15.87
C THR A 182 -16.48 -0.40 -14.72
N PHE A 183 -16.91 0.09 -13.56
CA PHE A 183 -16.22 -0.08 -12.29
C PHE A 183 -16.66 -1.39 -11.63
N ASP A 184 -15.69 -2.18 -11.16
CA ASP A 184 -15.90 -3.40 -10.37
C ASP A 184 -16.93 -4.37 -11.00
N ALA A 185 -16.79 -4.69 -12.29
CA ALA A 185 -17.77 -5.43 -13.11
C ALA A 185 -18.20 -6.82 -12.57
N ALA A 186 -17.39 -7.46 -11.71
CA ALA A 186 -17.72 -8.72 -11.02
C ALA A 186 -18.02 -8.54 -9.52
N GLY A 187 -18.04 -7.30 -9.04
CA GLY A 187 -18.31 -6.93 -7.66
C GLY A 187 -19.81 -6.78 -7.37
N PRO A 188 -20.21 -6.78 -6.09
CA PRO A 188 -21.60 -6.55 -5.69
C PRO A 188 -22.13 -5.14 -5.98
N HIS A 189 -21.24 -4.20 -6.30
CA HIS A 189 -21.51 -2.77 -6.46
C HIS A 189 -21.00 -2.23 -7.80
N ALA A 190 -21.16 -3.01 -8.88
CA ALA A 190 -20.71 -2.61 -10.21
C ALA A 190 -21.44 -1.35 -10.70
N LEU A 191 -20.69 -0.40 -11.27
CA LEU A 191 -21.23 0.84 -11.85
C LEU A 191 -20.74 0.99 -13.29
N SER A 192 -21.66 1.17 -14.24
CA SER A 192 -21.33 1.44 -15.64
C SER A 192 -21.72 2.86 -16.04
N LEU A 193 -20.79 3.58 -16.66
CA LEU A 193 -20.98 4.93 -17.18
C LEU A 193 -20.64 4.97 -18.67
N PRO A 194 -21.43 5.65 -19.53
CA PRO A 194 -21.07 5.83 -20.94
C PRO A 194 -19.71 6.54 -21.07
N ALA A 195 -18.81 6.06 -21.94
CA ALA A 195 -17.48 6.66 -22.06
C ALA A 195 -17.52 8.15 -22.46
N SER A 196 -18.57 8.56 -23.18
CA SER A 196 -18.81 9.95 -23.58
C SER A 196 -19.04 10.91 -22.40
N ILE A 197 -19.45 10.42 -21.22
CA ILE A 197 -19.72 11.29 -20.07
C ILE A 197 -18.44 11.87 -19.45
N PHE A 198 -17.30 11.22 -19.64
CA PHE A 198 -16.02 11.64 -19.06
C PHE A 198 -15.52 12.98 -19.61
N ARG A 199 -15.84 13.31 -20.88
CA ARG A 199 -15.56 14.65 -21.42
C ARG A 199 -16.34 15.71 -20.66
N THR A 200 -17.63 15.47 -20.41
CA THR A 200 -18.49 16.38 -19.65
C THR A 200 -18.03 16.53 -18.20
N ILE A 201 -17.54 15.46 -17.57
CA ILE A 201 -16.98 15.49 -16.21
C ILE A 201 -15.74 16.39 -16.18
N LEU A 202 -14.80 16.19 -17.10
CA LEU A 202 -13.58 17.00 -17.19
C LEU A 202 -13.86 18.48 -17.48
N ASP A 203 -14.79 18.77 -18.40
CA ASP A 203 -15.16 20.15 -18.76
C ASP A 203 -15.87 20.90 -17.60
N ALA A 204 -16.48 20.17 -16.66
CA ALA A 204 -17.12 20.73 -15.48
C ALA A 204 -16.15 20.98 -14.31
N THR A 205 -14.93 20.43 -14.38
CA THR A 205 -13.87 20.63 -13.38
C THR A 205 -13.04 21.85 -13.79
N PRO A 206 -12.93 22.91 -12.97
CA PRO A 206 -12.14 24.09 -13.32
C PRO A 206 -10.64 23.75 -13.48
N VAL A 207 -10.06 24.21 -14.60
CA VAL A 207 -8.73 23.89 -15.16
C VAL A 207 -7.53 24.40 -14.33
N ASP A 208 -7.76 25.03 -13.18
CA ASP A 208 -6.68 25.58 -12.33
C ASP A 208 -6.23 24.64 -11.19
N ALA A 209 -6.75 23.41 -11.13
CA ALA A 209 -6.18 22.37 -10.30
C ALA A 209 -5.17 21.57 -11.13
N GLU A 210 -3.92 22.05 -11.22
CA GLU A 210 -2.84 21.08 -11.46
C GLU A 210 -2.98 19.99 -10.39
N PRO A 211 -2.87 18.69 -10.74
CA PRO A 211 -2.92 17.62 -9.77
C PRO A 211 -1.69 17.75 -8.89
N ASP A 212 -1.84 18.53 -7.83
CA ASP A 212 -0.84 18.67 -6.80
C ASP A 212 -0.71 17.27 -6.19
N VAL A 213 0.43 16.63 -6.39
CA VAL A 213 0.81 15.39 -5.69
C VAL A 213 0.76 15.60 -4.17
N ALA A 214 0.69 16.85 -3.69
CA ALA A 214 0.41 17.27 -2.33
C ALA A 214 -1.03 17.00 -1.84
N ALA A 215 -2.01 16.77 -2.73
CA ALA A 215 -3.42 16.62 -2.34
C ALA A 215 -3.76 15.30 -1.62
N ALA A 216 -2.79 14.37 -1.50
CA ALA A 216 -2.91 13.24 -0.57
C ALA A 216 -2.93 13.68 0.91
N SER A 217 -2.61 14.95 1.20
CA SER A 217 -2.63 15.56 2.53
C SER A 217 -3.96 16.23 2.91
N ASP A 218 -5.03 16.17 2.10
CA ASP A 218 -6.33 16.71 2.52
C ASP A 218 -7.10 15.74 3.43
N ALA A 219 -6.35 14.98 4.25
CA ALA A 219 -6.88 14.37 5.45
C ALA A 219 -7.31 15.53 6.35
N ALA A 220 -8.62 15.73 6.49
CA ALA A 220 -9.23 16.77 7.32
C ALA A 220 -8.35 17.05 8.55
N GLU A 221 -7.86 18.29 8.68
CA GLU A 221 -6.96 18.66 9.76
C GLU A 221 -7.52 18.12 11.08
N PRO A 222 -6.75 17.32 11.83
CA PRO A 222 -7.24 16.70 13.05
C PRO A 222 -7.74 17.81 13.98
N ALA A 223 -8.98 17.68 14.47
CA ALA A 223 -9.53 18.65 15.40
C ALA A 223 -8.77 18.57 16.73
N GLY A 224 -7.98 19.59 17.05
CA GLY A 224 -7.27 19.69 18.33
C GLY A 224 -5.77 19.35 18.26
N GLU A 225 -5.17 19.02 19.40
CA GLU A 225 -3.76 18.65 19.49
C GLU A 225 -3.52 17.28 18.84
N ILE A 226 -2.47 17.15 18.03
CA ILE A 226 -2.10 15.87 17.40
C ILE A 226 -1.46 14.98 18.47
N VAL A 227 -2.10 13.85 18.75
CA VAL A 227 -1.68 12.91 19.80
C VAL A 227 -1.20 11.57 19.25
N GLY A 228 -1.31 11.33 17.95
CA GLY A 228 -0.96 10.06 17.34
C GLY A 228 -0.85 10.07 15.82
N PHE A 229 -0.41 8.94 15.28
CA PHE A 229 -0.28 8.66 13.86
C PHE A 229 -0.80 7.24 13.59
N ALA A 230 -1.79 7.10 12.72
CA ALA A 230 -2.42 5.83 12.37
C ALA A 230 -2.08 5.45 10.93
N LEU A 231 -1.66 4.21 10.73
CA LEU A 231 -1.46 3.64 9.40
C LEU A 231 -2.77 2.96 8.93
N PRO A 232 -3.04 2.93 7.61
CA PRO A 232 -4.19 2.24 7.03
C PRO A 232 -3.97 0.71 7.03
N LEU A 233 -3.99 0.11 8.23
CA LEU A 233 -3.79 -1.32 8.42
C LEU A 233 -5.14 -2.05 8.34
N GLU A 234 -5.55 -2.42 7.12
CA GLU A 234 -6.84 -3.07 6.84
C GLU A 234 -6.82 -4.59 7.13
N GLY A 235 -7.90 -5.30 6.77
CA GLY A 235 -8.28 -6.66 7.22
C GLY A 235 -7.27 -7.79 6.96
N HIS A 236 -6.15 -7.51 6.32
CA HIS A 236 -5.01 -8.40 6.17
C HIS A 236 -3.90 -8.22 7.21
N TRP A 237 -4.06 -7.27 8.13
CA TRP A 237 -3.20 -7.07 9.27
C TRP A 237 -3.86 -7.53 10.56
N ALA A 238 -3.13 -8.32 11.35
CA ALA A 238 -3.54 -8.64 12.71
C ALA A 238 -3.01 -7.54 13.61
N THR A 239 -3.91 -6.70 14.10
CA THR A 239 -3.57 -5.60 15.00
C THR A 239 -3.80 -5.98 16.47
N ILE A 240 -2.87 -5.54 17.30
CA ILE A 240 -2.87 -5.67 18.75
C ILE A 240 -2.56 -4.28 19.31
N ASP A 241 -3.49 -3.70 20.05
CA ASP A 241 -3.26 -2.50 20.85
C ASP A 241 -2.31 -2.84 22.01
N LEU A 242 -1.14 -2.22 22.03
CA LEU A 242 -0.13 -2.41 23.06
C LEU A 242 -0.40 -1.58 24.32
N THR A 243 -1.23 -0.55 24.22
CA THR A 243 -1.65 0.30 25.35
C THR A 243 -2.72 -0.36 26.22
N ALA A 244 -3.49 -1.30 25.64
CA ALA A 244 -4.47 -2.09 26.36
C ALA A 244 -3.84 -2.98 27.46
N ASP A 245 -4.62 -3.31 28.50
CA ASP A 245 -4.19 -4.20 29.57
C ASP A 245 -3.72 -5.57 29.09
N GLU A 246 -2.79 -6.19 29.82
CA GLU A 246 -2.18 -7.49 29.45
C GLU A 246 -3.22 -8.59 29.20
N THR A 247 -4.30 -8.62 29.99
CA THR A 247 -5.39 -9.59 29.82
C THR A 247 -6.12 -9.40 28.49
N VAL A 248 -6.37 -8.16 28.09
CA VAL A 248 -7.01 -7.81 26.81
C VAL A 248 -6.09 -8.21 25.65
N ARG A 249 -4.80 -7.87 25.74
CA ARG A 249 -3.80 -8.27 24.73
C ARG A 249 -3.71 -9.79 24.58
N LYS A 250 -3.65 -10.54 25.68
CA LYS A 250 -3.63 -12.02 25.65
C LYS A 250 -4.89 -12.61 25.02
N ALA A 251 -6.06 -12.04 25.30
CA ALA A 251 -7.31 -12.46 24.68
C ALA A 251 -7.26 -12.22 23.17
N ARG A 252 -6.80 -11.04 22.74
CA ARG A 252 -6.65 -10.69 21.32
C ARG A 252 -5.67 -11.60 20.58
N ILE A 253 -4.51 -11.89 21.17
CA ILE A 253 -3.53 -12.85 20.63
C ILE A 253 -4.17 -14.24 20.46
N LYS A 254 -4.97 -14.68 21.44
CA LYS A 254 -5.64 -15.98 21.38
C LYS A 254 -6.65 -16.05 20.22
N GLU A 255 -7.41 -14.98 19.98
CA GLU A 255 -8.33 -14.84 18.84
C GLU A 255 -7.59 -14.91 17.53
N ILE A 256 -6.57 -14.06 17.35
CA ILE A 256 -5.76 -14.01 16.14
C ILE A 256 -5.16 -15.39 15.82
N VAL A 257 -4.53 -16.04 16.80
CA VAL A 257 -3.93 -17.38 16.58
C VAL A 257 -4.99 -18.44 16.27
N LYS A 258 -6.18 -18.34 16.89
CA LYS A 258 -7.29 -19.25 16.59
C LYS A 258 -7.75 -19.09 15.15
N ASP A 259 -7.92 -17.86 14.68
CA ASP A 259 -8.36 -17.57 13.32
C ASP A 259 -7.32 -18.05 12.29
N GLN A 260 -6.04 -17.82 12.58
CA GLN A 260 -4.92 -18.21 11.71
C GLN A 260 -4.67 -19.72 11.58
N THR A 261 -5.16 -20.49 12.53
CA THR A 261 -4.96 -21.94 12.59
C THR A 261 -6.28 -22.70 12.47
N ARG A 262 -7.36 -22.03 12.07
CA ARG A 262 -8.71 -22.61 11.95
C ARG A 262 -8.73 -23.85 11.06
N VAL A 263 -7.93 -23.87 10.00
CA VAL A 263 -7.83 -24.99 9.04
C VAL A 263 -6.97 -26.17 9.54
N LEU A 264 -6.20 -26.00 10.62
CA LEU A 264 -5.19 -26.98 11.05
C LEU A 264 -5.71 -28.03 12.05
N SER A 265 -6.99 -27.96 12.45
CA SER A 265 -7.64 -28.91 13.39
C SER A 265 -6.77 -29.17 14.65
N ASP A 266 -6.84 -30.36 15.25
CA ASP A 266 -6.07 -30.75 16.44
C ASP A 266 -4.57 -30.89 16.17
N ARG A 267 -4.18 -31.15 14.91
CA ARG A 267 -2.78 -31.25 14.48
C ARG A 267 -2.02 -29.91 14.64
N GLY A 268 -2.73 -28.78 14.68
CA GLY A 268 -2.15 -27.45 14.90
C GLY A 268 -1.93 -27.04 16.36
N ALA A 269 -2.10 -27.94 17.34
CA ALA A 269 -2.05 -27.57 18.76
C ALA A 269 -0.69 -27.00 19.21
N SER A 270 0.42 -27.63 18.78
CA SER A 270 1.79 -27.14 19.09
C SER A 270 2.03 -25.78 18.44
N LEU A 271 1.74 -25.64 17.14
CA LEU A 271 1.90 -24.37 16.43
C LEU A 271 1.09 -23.24 17.06
N ARG A 272 -0.14 -23.50 17.52
CA ARG A 272 -0.95 -22.52 18.25
C ARG A 272 -0.30 -22.10 19.57
N HIS A 273 0.34 -23.02 20.27
CA HIS A 273 1.06 -22.71 21.50
C HIS A 273 2.27 -21.81 21.18
N ASP A 274 3.09 -22.23 20.22
CA ASP A 274 4.31 -21.53 19.82
C ASP A 274 4.00 -20.12 19.30
N MET A 275 2.97 -19.96 18.46
CA MET A 275 2.53 -18.65 17.95
C MET A 275 2.02 -17.73 19.06
N ARG A 276 1.28 -18.26 20.06
CA ARG A 276 0.81 -17.45 21.20
C ARG A 276 1.95 -17.03 22.10
N GLU A 277 2.89 -17.93 22.35
CA GLU A 277 4.07 -17.62 23.16
C GLU A 277 4.94 -16.58 22.46
N TRP A 278 5.21 -16.76 21.16
CA TRP A 278 5.98 -15.81 20.37
C TRP A 278 5.29 -14.44 20.31
N LEU A 279 4.01 -14.36 19.90
CA LEU A 279 3.28 -13.09 19.89
C LEU A 279 3.19 -12.47 21.29
N GLY A 280 3.01 -13.28 22.33
CA GLY A 280 2.98 -12.83 23.70
C GLY A 280 4.30 -12.17 24.13
N ARG A 281 5.44 -12.79 23.82
CA ARG A 281 6.77 -12.24 24.11
C ARG A 281 7.05 -10.98 23.29
N SER A 282 6.83 -11.02 21.97
CA SER A 282 7.09 -9.88 21.08
C SER A 282 6.23 -8.66 21.42
N THR A 283 4.93 -8.85 21.70
CA THR A 283 4.06 -7.73 22.09
C THR A 283 4.37 -7.20 23.49
N ALA A 284 4.74 -8.05 24.44
CA ALA A 284 5.17 -7.60 25.76
C ALA A 284 6.47 -6.78 25.69
N GLN A 285 7.44 -7.23 24.88
CA GLN A 285 8.68 -6.51 24.65
C GLN A 285 8.42 -5.16 23.99
N ALA A 286 7.63 -5.13 22.92
CA ALA A 286 7.24 -3.90 22.23
C ALA A 286 6.51 -2.92 23.17
N ALA A 287 5.55 -3.41 23.97
CA ALA A 287 4.84 -2.58 24.96
C ALA A 287 5.78 -2.02 26.03
N SER A 288 6.73 -2.82 26.52
CA SER A 288 7.73 -2.36 27.51
C SER A 288 8.67 -1.29 26.97
N ALA A 289 8.87 -1.25 25.65
CA ALA A 289 9.63 -0.22 24.94
C ALA A 289 8.79 1.02 24.58
N GLY A 290 7.52 1.08 25.04
CA GLY A 290 6.61 2.20 24.76
C GLY A 290 5.84 2.08 23.44
N GLY A 291 5.79 0.89 22.84
CA GLY A 291 4.99 0.65 21.64
C GLY A 291 3.50 0.87 21.90
N ARG A 292 2.79 1.43 20.91
CA ARG A 292 1.35 1.70 20.95
C ARG A 292 0.54 0.67 20.18
N GLN A 293 1.01 0.27 19.01
CA GLN A 293 0.34 -0.74 18.19
C GLN A 293 1.36 -1.76 17.70
N TYR A 294 0.99 -3.04 17.76
CA TYR A 294 1.68 -4.11 17.07
C TYR A 294 0.78 -4.61 15.96
N ALA A 295 1.31 -4.73 14.75
CA ALA A 295 0.61 -5.34 13.63
C ALA A 295 1.50 -6.37 12.96
N PHE A 296 0.89 -7.37 12.35
CA PHE A 296 1.63 -8.25 11.45
C PHE A 296 0.75 -8.66 10.27
N LEU A 297 1.38 -8.71 9.10
CA LEU A 297 0.73 -9.07 7.86
C LEU A 297 0.36 -10.55 7.91
N ILE A 298 -0.91 -10.83 7.64
CA ILE A 298 -1.48 -12.16 7.74
C ILE A 298 -1.76 -12.79 6.37
N THR A 299 -1.50 -12.08 5.28
CA THR A 299 -1.80 -12.57 3.94
C THR A 299 -0.99 -13.85 3.64
N ARG A 300 -1.72 -14.92 3.33
CA ARG A 300 -1.18 -16.17 2.81
C ARG A 300 -1.65 -16.33 1.37
N THR A 301 -0.71 -16.38 0.44
CA THR A 301 -0.94 -16.92 -0.91
C THR A 301 -0.34 -18.33 -0.98
N GLY A 302 -0.73 -19.15 -1.94
CA GLY A 302 -0.16 -20.49 -2.15
C GLY A 302 1.33 -20.46 -2.48
N ASP A 303 1.82 -19.36 -3.04
CA ASP A 303 3.20 -19.23 -3.51
C ASP A 303 4.08 -18.35 -2.59
N ALA A 304 3.49 -17.56 -1.70
CA ALA A 304 4.21 -16.71 -0.77
C ALA A 304 3.43 -16.40 0.51
N ALA A 305 4.13 -16.48 1.65
CA ALA A 305 3.73 -15.86 2.90
C ALA A 305 4.71 -14.71 3.16
N ALA A 306 4.21 -13.47 3.21
CA ALA A 306 5.00 -12.31 3.59
C ALA A 306 4.91 -12.13 5.11
N ALA A 307 5.97 -12.48 5.83
CA ALA A 307 6.12 -12.19 7.24
C ALA A 307 6.62 -10.75 7.40
N VAL A 308 5.69 -9.81 7.56
CA VAL A 308 5.99 -8.41 7.88
C VAL A 308 5.35 -8.10 9.23
N SER A 309 6.15 -7.67 10.20
CA SER A 309 5.65 -7.16 11.49
C SER A 309 5.92 -5.66 11.58
N MET A 310 5.00 -4.93 12.21
CA MET A 310 5.07 -3.49 12.41
C MET A 310 4.85 -3.17 13.89
N VAL A 311 5.61 -2.22 14.41
CA VAL A 311 5.31 -1.59 15.71
C VAL A 311 5.30 -0.08 15.54
N SER A 312 4.28 0.60 16.05
CA SER A 312 4.22 2.05 16.10
C SER A 312 4.51 2.57 17.52
N TYR A 313 5.16 3.72 17.58
CA TYR A 313 5.55 4.43 18.78
C TYR A 313 5.21 5.91 18.63
N TRP A 314 5.05 6.57 19.77
CA TRP A 314 4.95 8.02 19.85
C TRP A 314 5.95 8.51 20.87
N HIS A 315 6.84 9.40 20.46
CA HIS A 315 7.89 9.91 21.32
C HIS A 315 7.64 11.40 21.55
N ASP A 316 7.28 11.76 22.78
CA ASP A 316 7.33 13.14 23.23
C ASP A 316 8.76 13.45 23.66
N LEU A 317 9.45 14.22 22.82
CA LEU A 317 10.86 14.58 22.98
C LEU A 317 11.02 15.99 23.56
N GLY A 318 9.90 16.68 23.84
CA GLY A 318 9.88 18.07 24.24
C GLY A 318 10.17 19.03 23.08
N PRO A 319 10.15 20.35 23.35
CA PRO A 319 10.43 21.34 22.32
C PRO A 319 11.86 21.18 21.81
N GLY A 320 12.02 21.39 20.50
CA GLY A 320 13.31 21.44 19.86
C GLY A 320 14.31 22.39 20.55
N VAL A 321 15.60 22.09 20.42
CA VAL A 321 16.66 22.92 21.02
C VAL A 321 17.12 23.97 20.01
N GLY A 322 16.76 25.23 20.25
CA GLY A 322 17.08 26.34 19.35
C GLY A 322 16.18 26.32 18.11
N GLU A 323 16.78 26.31 16.91
CA GLU A 323 16.06 26.22 15.63
C GLU A 323 15.80 24.77 15.17
N LYS A 324 16.34 23.77 15.88
CA LYS A 324 16.24 22.35 15.49
C LYS A 324 14.92 21.75 15.94
N SER A 325 14.24 21.04 15.05
CA SER A 325 13.04 20.27 15.40
C SER A 325 13.40 19.03 16.24
N PRO A 326 12.44 18.40 16.93
CA PRO A 326 12.66 17.08 17.54
C PRO A 326 13.17 16.03 16.55
N LEU A 327 12.69 16.09 15.30
CA LEU A 327 13.10 15.18 14.23
C LEU A 327 14.56 15.42 13.80
N ASP A 328 15.07 16.66 13.85
CA ASP A 328 16.50 16.94 13.68
C ASP A 328 17.35 16.27 14.77
N GLY A 329 16.88 16.28 16.02
CA GLY A 329 17.54 15.56 17.11
C GLY A 329 17.59 14.05 16.88
N VAL A 330 16.51 13.48 16.32
CA VAL A 330 16.47 12.08 15.90
C VAL A 330 17.45 11.82 14.75
N ALA A 331 17.51 12.70 13.75
CA ALA A 331 18.44 12.59 12.63
C ALA A 331 19.91 12.56 13.12
N GLU A 332 20.28 13.46 14.03
CA GLU A 332 21.64 13.49 14.61
C GLU A 332 21.95 12.21 15.39
N SER A 333 20.98 11.71 16.16
CA SER A 333 21.12 10.45 16.89
C SER A 333 21.28 9.25 15.94
N LEU A 334 20.52 9.23 14.85
CA LEU A 334 20.61 8.20 13.80
C LEU A 334 22.00 8.19 13.15
N LEU A 335 22.52 9.35 12.75
CA LEU A 335 23.87 9.47 12.18
C LEU A 335 24.95 8.96 13.14
N GLY A 336 24.81 9.23 14.44
CA GLY A 336 25.77 8.79 15.45
C GLY A 336 25.78 7.27 15.69
N ARG A 337 24.72 6.54 15.30
CA ARG A 337 24.56 5.09 15.57
C ARG A 337 24.45 4.22 14.32
N ALA A 338 24.32 4.83 13.14
CA ALA A 338 24.20 4.11 11.88
C ALA A 338 25.48 3.35 11.57
N GLY A 339 25.33 2.11 11.10
CA GLY A 339 26.45 1.33 10.57
C GLY A 339 26.72 1.68 9.11
N ASP A 340 27.90 1.32 8.62
CA ASP A 340 28.35 1.63 7.25
C ASP A 340 27.46 1.04 6.14
N ALA A 341 26.67 0.01 6.44
CA ALA A 341 25.75 -0.65 5.50
C ALA A 341 24.28 -0.22 5.69
N ASP A 342 24.03 0.71 6.58
CA ASP A 342 22.70 1.26 6.81
C ASP A 342 22.40 2.36 5.78
N GLU A 343 21.15 2.45 5.37
CA GLU A 343 20.67 3.48 4.45
C GLU A 343 19.81 4.47 5.25
N LEU A 344 20.14 5.76 5.14
CA LEU A 344 19.43 6.84 5.80
C LEU A 344 18.90 7.79 4.72
N VAL A 345 17.57 7.93 4.65
CA VAL A 345 16.92 8.83 3.69
C VAL A 345 16.09 9.84 4.45
N ARG A 346 16.17 11.11 4.03
CA ARG A 346 15.38 12.21 4.59
C ARG A 346 14.52 12.82 3.50
N LEU A 347 13.22 12.64 3.62
CA LEU A 347 12.22 13.20 2.72
C LEU A 347 11.58 14.43 3.34
N ARG A 348 11.42 15.49 2.54
CA ARG A 348 10.65 16.70 2.89
C ARG A 348 9.66 17.01 1.77
N VAL A 349 8.38 17.10 2.10
CA VAL A 349 7.30 17.37 1.15
C VAL A 349 6.32 18.31 1.84
N ASP A 350 6.15 19.52 1.29
CA ASP A 350 5.16 20.52 1.73
C ASP A 350 5.11 20.83 3.24
N GLY A 351 6.26 20.69 3.92
CA GLY A 351 6.39 20.93 5.36
C GLY A 351 6.31 19.68 6.22
N ASP A 352 5.84 18.56 5.65
CA ASP A 352 5.98 17.24 6.25
C ASP A 352 7.39 16.69 6.06
N GLU A 353 7.84 15.94 7.06
CA GLU A 353 9.18 15.42 7.09
C GLU A 353 9.22 13.97 7.58
N VAL A 354 9.91 13.12 6.81
CA VAL A 354 10.07 11.69 7.11
C VAL A 354 11.54 11.32 7.03
N LEU A 355 12.03 10.62 8.06
CA LEU A 355 13.32 9.95 8.04
C LEU A 355 13.10 8.44 7.89
N ARG A 356 13.69 7.82 6.88
CA ARG A 356 13.75 6.37 6.74
C ARG A 356 15.16 5.87 7.10
N HIS A 357 15.23 4.92 8.02
CA HIS A 357 16.45 4.17 8.33
C HIS A 357 16.27 2.70 7.97
N SER A 358 16.86 2.28 6.86
CA SER A 358 16.84 0.88 6.41
C SER A 358 18.11 0.17 6.86
N ARG A 359 17.97 -0.98 7.51
CA ARG A 359 19.13 -1.76 7.98
C ARG A 359 18.86 -3.26 8.00
N VAL A 360 19.91 -4.05 7.81
CA VAL A 360 19.87 -5.49 7.97
C VAL A 360 20.55 -5.89 9.27
N ARG A 361 19.87 -6.67 10.11
CA ARG A 361 20.39 -7.18 11.39
C ARG A 361 19.99 -8.64 11.57
N SER A 362 20.75 -9.38 12.37
CA SER A 362 20.30 -10.71 12.83
C SER A 362 19.08 -10.57 13.75
N GLY A 363 18.13 -11.49 13.65
CA GLY A 363 17.04 -11.60 14.59
C GLY A 363 17.51 -11.93 16.01
N ASP A 364 16.62 -11.72 16.97
CA ASP A 364 16.91 -11.92 18.38
C ASP A 364 17.29 -13.40 18.66
N PRO A 365 18.47 -13.69 19.24
CA PRO A 365 18.88 -15.04 19.59
C PRO A 365 17.92 -15.77 20.54
N GLU A 366 17.27 -15.05 21.46
CA GLU A 366 16.30 -15.60 22.42
C GLU A 366 14.96 -15.95 21.76
N LEU A 367 14.72 -15.40 20.57
CA LEU A 367 13.60 -15.75 19.69
C LEU A 367 13.99 -16.76 18.60
N GLY A 368 15.21 -17.30 18.65
CA GLY A 368 15.73 -18.24 17.64
C GLY A 368 16.15 -17.57 16.32
N GLY A 369 16.23 -16.25 16.28
CA GLY A 369 16.51 -15.47 15.07
C GLY A 369 18.00 -15.18 14.81
N LYS A 370 18.91 -15.72 15.62
CA LYS A 370 20.35 -15.39 15.58
C LYS A 370 20.97 -15.46 14.16
N ASP A 371 20.56 -16.46 13.39
CA ASP A 371 21.06 -16.73 12.03
C ASP A 371 20.05 -16.32 10.94
N VAL A 372 18.95 -15.67 11.32
CA VAL A 372 17.92 -15.18 10.40
C VAL A 372 18.17 -13.69 10.17
N PRO A 373 18.60 -13.29 8.97
CA PRO A 373 18.73 -11.87 8.66
C PRO A 373 17.33 -11.25 8.58
N LEU A 374 17.16 -10.11 9.25
CA LEU A 374 15.96 -9.29 9.24
C LEU A 374 16.26 -7.96 8.58
N LEU A 375 15.44 -7.60 7.60
CA LEU A 375 15.32 -6.22 7.15
C LEU A 375 14.49 -5.46 8.18
N LEU A 376 15.03 -4.35 8.65
CA LEU A 376 14.37 -3.39 9.53
C LEU A 376 14.24 -2.07 8.75
N LEU A 377 13.03 -1.53 8.72
CA LEU A 377 12.70 -0.24 8.10
C LEU A 377 12.07 0.63 9.18
N ASP A 378 12.82 1.59 9.71
CA ASP A 378 12.30 2.55 10.67
C ASP A 378 11.94 3.85 9.97
N TYR A 379 10.73 4.34 10.23
CA TYR A 379 10.21 5.61 9.74
C TYR A 379 9.98 6.54 10.92
N TRP A 380 10.62 7.69 10.91
CA TRP A 380 10.39 8.77 11.88
C TRP A 380 9.68 9.90 11.16
N VAL A 381 8.45 10.18 11.56
CA VAL A 381 7.58 11.18 10.93
C VAL A 381 7.46 12.37 11.87
N GLY A 382 7.78 13.55 11.35
CA GLY A 382 7.67 14.82 12.07
C GLY A 382 6.20 15.19 12.25
N VAL A 383 5.81 15.59 13.45
CA VAL A 383 4.47 16.13 13.69
C VAL A 383 4.37 17.49 13.00
N PRO A 384 3.34 17.74 12.16
CA PRO A 384 3.20 19.00 11.48
C PRO A 384 2.86 20.13 12.45
N GLY A 385 3.17 21.36 12.05
CA GLY A 385 2.85 22.56 12.81
C GLY A 385 4.07 23.35 13.29
N PRO A 386 3.85 24.52 13.91
CA PRO A 386 4.90 25.51 14.13
C PRO A 386 5.85 25.22 15.30
N SER A 387 5.52 24.28 16.19
CA SER A 387 6.34 23.94 17.37
C SER A 387 6.08 22.50 17.83
N PRO A 388 6.42 21.49 17.00
CA PRO A 388 6.21 20.11 17.38
C PRO A 388 7.13 19.75 18.56
N THR A 389 6.58 19.00 19.52
CA THR A 389 7.32 18.42 20.65
C THR A 389 7.49 16.90 20.52
N ALA A 390 6.80 16.30 19.55
CA ALA A 390 6.73 14.87 19.39
C ALA A 390 7.14 14.42 17.98
N VAL A 391 7.45 13.14 17.87
CA VAL A 391 7.65 12.43 16.60
C VAL A 391 6.90 11.10 16.63
N ALA A 392 6.31 10.74 15.49
CA ALA A 392 5.80 9.40 15.29
C ALA A 392 6.93 8.50 14.80
N HIS A 393 6.97 7.26 15.29
CA HIS A 393 7.98 6.29 14.86
C HIS A 393 7.31 4.97 14.53
N VAL A 394 7.55 4.46 13.33
CA VAL A 394 7.00 3.20 12.84
C VAL A 394 8.15 2.31 12.41
N THR A 395 8.26 1.13 13.00
CA THR A 395 9.28 0.14 12.61
C THR A 395 8.61 -1.04 11.95
N PHE A 396 9.11 -1.42 10.77
CA PHE A 396 8.76 -2.66 10.10
C PHE A 396 9.92 -3.64 10.16
N SER A 397 9.60 -4.92 10.28
CA SER A 397 10.58 -6.00 10.30
C SER A 397 10.12 -7.18 9.46
N THR A 398 11.06 -7.77 8.71
CA THR A 398 10.79 -8.92 7.86
C THR A 398 12.04 -9.79 7.66
N PRO A 399 11.91 -11.13 7.60
CA PRO A 399 13.00 -12.01 7.20
C PRO A 399 13.19 -12.11 5.67
N HIS A 400 12.34 -11.44 4.88
CA HIS A 400 12.32 -11.61 3.42
C HIS A 400 13.27 -10.66 2.68
N LEU A 401 14.58 -10.77 2.96
CA LEU A 401 15.61 -9.96 2.28
C LEU A 401 15.53 -9.98 0.74
N PRO A 402 15.25 -11.12 0.05
CA PRO A 402 15.15 -11.12 -1.41
C PRO A 402 14.01 -10.24 -1.95
N ALA A 403 13.04 -9.87 -1.12
CA ALA A 403 11.92 -9.00 -1.46
C ALA A 403 12.08 -7.59 -0.87
N ARG A 404 13.31 -7.16 -0.52
CA ARG A 404 13.60 -5.85 0.09
C ARG A 404 12.85 -4.72 -0.61
N ASP A 405 13.04 -4.58 -1.91
CA ASP A 405 12.52 -3.43 -2.66
C ASP A 405 10.99 -3.41 -2.66
N ALA A 406 10.35 -4.59 -2.83
CA ALA A 406 8.89 -4.72 -2.78
C ALA A 406 8.32 -4.44 -1.38
N ILE A 407 9.03 -4.84 -0.32
CA ILE A 407 8.60 -4.58 1.05
C ILE A 407 8.83 -3.12 1.42
N THR A 408 9.94 -2.52 1.00
CA THR A 408 10.19 -1.08 1.16
C THR A 408 9.11 -0.26 0.45
N ALA A 409 8.71 -0.65 -0.77
CA ALA A 409 7.60 -0.01 -1.48
C ALA A 409 6.28 -0.07 -0.70
N LEU A 410 5.96 -1.25 -0.15
CA LEU A 410 4.77 -1.45 0.68
C LEU A 410 4.82 -0.55 1.94
N THR A 411 5.95 -0.52 2.64
CA THR A 411 6.06 0.23 3.90
C THR A 411 6.11 1.73 3.67
N ASP A 412 6.79 2.20 2.62
CA ASP A 412 6.76 3.60 2.18
C ASP A 412 5.31 4.04 1.93
N THR A 413 4.55 3.24 1.16
CA THR A 413 3.15 3.52 0.85
C THR A 413 2.30 3.60 2.12
N LEU A 414 2.42 2.63 3.04
CA LEU A 414 1.65 2.62 4.30
C LEU A 414 1.97 3.82 5.19
N VAL A 415 3.21 4.28 5.21
CA VAL A 415 3.63 5.44 6.01
C VAL A 415 3.15 6.73 5.35
N LEU A 416 3.27 6.87 4.03
CA LEU A 416 2.84 8.07 3.32
C LEU A 416 1.30 8.23 3.28
N GLN A 417 0.56 7.13 3.37
CA GLN A 417 -0.91 7.14 3.54
C GLN A 417 -1.35 7.22 5.01
N GLY A 418 -0.40 7.30 5.94
CA GLY A 418 -0.72 7.42 7.36
C GLY A 418 -1.41 8.74 7.67
N ARG A 419 -2.27 8.74 8.69
CA ARG A 419 -3.06 9.90 9.10
C ARG A 419 -2.73 10.33 10.52
N TRP A 420 -2.78 11.64 10.75
CA TRP A 420 -2.69 12.21 12.09
C TRP A 420 -3.97 11.95 12.89
N ILE A 421 -3.82 11.72 14.19
CA ILE A 421 -4.93 11.50 15.13
C ILE A 421 -5.00 12.69 16.09
N GLY A 422 -6.16 13.35 16.15
CA GLY A 422 -6.43 14.44 17.08
C GLY A 422 -6.89 13.96 18.47
N GLU A 423 -6.75 14.82 19.47
CA GLU A 423 -7.25 14.57 20.81
C GLU A 423 -8.77 14.30 20.82
N GLY A 424 -9.20 13.19 21.44
CA GLY A 424 -10.62 12.80 21.50
C GLY A 424 -11.12 11.93 20.34
N GLU A 425 -10.30 11.71 19.31
CA GLU A 425 -10.57 10.72 18.28
C GLU A 425 -10.21 9.31 18.81
N PRO A 426 -11.11 8.30 18.71
CA PRO A 426 -10.80 6.97 19.20
C PRO A 426 -9.63 6.35 18.44
N VAL A 427 -8.55 6.05 19.16
CA VAL A 427 -7.45 5.20 18.68
C VAL A 427 -7.98 3.76 18.63
N GLY A 428 -8.64 3.42 17.52
CA GLY A 428 -9.19 2.08 17.30
C GLY A 428 -10.63 1.95 17.78
N SER A 429 -11.57 2.35 16.92
CA SER A 429 -12.89 1.72 16.82
C SER A 429 -13.44 2.02 15.43
N SER A 430 -13.63 0.96 14.65
CA SER A 430 -14.16 0.89 13.28
C SER A 430 -13.42 1.70 12.21
N TRP A 431 -12.65 0.97 11.39
CA TRP A 431 -12.80 1.05 9.93
C TRP A 431 -13.15 -0.34 9.44
#